data_AF-A0A854NM99-F1
#
_entry.id   AF-A0A854NM99-F1
#
_cell.length_a   1.000
_cell.length_b   1.000
_cell.length_c   1.000
_cell.angle_alpha   90.00
_cell.angle_beta   90.00
_cell.angle_gamma   90.00
#
_symmetry.space_group_name_H-M   'P 1'
#
loop_
_entity.id
_entity.type
_entity.pdbx_description
1 polymer ?
#
loop_
_entity_poly.entity_id
_entity_poly.type
_entity_poly.pdbx_seq_one_letter_code
_entity_poly.pdbx_strand_id
1 'polypeptide(L)'
;MTFVTSRHILDTVIHKAAQPPWGTYHEQRGLGLSRNTAHAIAALVEGLSKDSFGRVIEPNEQIAEKTPPLDHEDGMVYGLCRLLSGMDSRFHVWCVTFDHDFIDHAKTFERAHCIRVVPPGEFVSHHQKQMVAAMRSASRALGMTS
;
A
#
# COMPACT_ATOMS: atom_id res chain seq x y z
N MET A 1 9.84 2.84 -5.29
CA MET A 1 8.53 2.25 -4.93
C MET A 1 8.20 2.80 -3.56
N THR A 2 7.09 3.51 -3.42
CA THR A 2 6.73 4.25 -2.19
C THR A 2 5.50 3.59 -1.59
N PHE A 3 5.58 3.10 -0.35
CA PHE A 3 4.47 2.39 0.31
C PHE A 3 3.69 3.33 1.21
N VAL A 4 2.44 3.64 0.88
CA VAL A 4 1.75 4.71 1.58
C VAL A 4 0.76 4.15 2.59
N THR A 5 0.85 4.61 3.84
CA THR A 5 -0.11 4.34 4.93
C THR A 5 -0.95 5.60 5.16
N SER A 6 -2.15 5.51 5.74
CA SER A 6 -2.95 6.70 6.06
C SER A 6 -2.96 6.98 7.57
N ARG A 7 -3.14 8.24 7.99
CA ARG A 7 -3.13 8.62 9.41
C ARG A 7 -4.13 7.82 10.24
N HIS A 8 -5.30 7.51 9.66
CA HIS A 8 -6.32 6.72 10.32
C HIS A 8 -5.84 5.29 10.65
N ILE A 9 -4.86 4.73 9.93
CA ILE A 9 -4.25 3.43 10.26
C ILE A 9 -3.45 3.56 11.55
N LEU A 10 -2.65 4.62 11.71
CA LEU A 10 -1.92 4.86 12.95
C LEU A 10 -2.88 5.09 14.12
N ASP A 11 -3.92 5.87 13.91
CA ASP A 11 -4.95 6.10 14.93
C ASP A 11 -5.71 4.80 15.27
N THR A 12 -5.97 3.95 14.29
CA THR A 12 -6.56 2.61 14.48
C THR A 12 -5.62 1.70 15.26
N VAL A 13 -4.32 1.69 14.96
CA VAL A 13 -3.31 0.94 15.72
C VAL A 13 -3.30 1.39 17.17
N ILE A 14 -3.29 2.71 17.43
CA ILE A 14 -3.35 3.26 18.79
C ILE A 14 -4.65 2.80 19.48
N HIS A 15 -5.79 2.95 18.81
CA HIS A 15 -7.09 2.61 19.37
C HIS A 15 -7.18 1.12 19.71
N LYS A 16 -6.84 0.23 18.77
CA LYS A 16 -6.87 -1.22 18.96
C LYS A 16 -5.83 -1.69 19.99
N ALA A 17 -4.65 -1.09 20.05
CA ALA A 17 -3.66 -1.43 21.07
C ALA A 17 -4.13 -1.04 22.47
N ALA A 18 -4.81 0.11 22.61
CA ALA A 18 -5.32 0.60 23.89
C ALA A 18 -6.65 -0.03 24.32
N GLN A 19 -7.44 -0.56 23.39
CA GLN A 19 -8.69 -1.26 23.70
C GLN A 19 -8.45 -2.46 24.63
N PRO A 20 -9.35 -2.73 25.58
CA PRO A 20 -9.19 -3.84 26.52
C PRO A 20 -9.16 -5.19 25.80
N PRO A 21 -8.50 -6.22 26.36
CA PRO A 21 -8.45 -7.54 25.73
C PRO A 21 -9.78 -8.30 25.84
N TRP A 22 -10.74 -7.76 26.61
CA TRP A 22 -12.10 -8.28 26.73
C TRP A 22 -13.11 -7.37 26.03
N GLY A 23 -14.13 -7.99 25.43
CA GLY A 23 -15.22 -7.32 24.73
C GLY A 23 -16.22 -8.36 24.23
N THR A 24 -17.50 -8.00 24.19
CA THR A 24 -18.56 -8.92 23.71
C THR A 24 -18.31 -9.27 22.25
N TYR A 25 -17.91 -8.28 21.45
CA TYR A 25 -17.61 -8.43 20.03
C TYR A 25 -16.12 -8.28 19.72
N HIS A 26 -15.67 -8.79 18.57
CA HIS A 26 -14.26 -8.82 18.19
C HIS A 26 -13.70 -7.41 17.97
N GLU A 27 -14.49 -6.53 17.37
CA GLU A 27 -14.17 -5.12 17.13
C GLU A 27 -13.92 -4.33 18.42
N GLN A 28 -14.42 -4.81 19.56
CA GLN A 28 -14.23 -4.19 20.88
C GLN A 28 -12.96 -4.67 21.60
N ARG A 29 -12.33 -5.75 21.13
CA ARG A 29 -11.17 -6.37 21.77
C ARG A 29 -9.85 -5.82 21.22
N GLY A 30 -8.91 -5.53 22.11
CA GLY A 30 -7.59 -5.01 21.81
C GLY A 30 -6.47 -5.68 22.60
N LEU A 31 -5.38 -4.97 22.82
CA LEU A 31 -4.21 -5.48 23.56
C LEU A 31 -4.18 -5.06 25.04
N GLY A 32 -5.08 -4.17 25.47
CA GLY A 32 -5.14 -3.66 26.85
C GLY A 32 -3.95 -2.81 27.25
N LEU A 33 -3.21 -2.27 26.29
CA LEU A 33 -1.98 -1.54 26.55
C LEU A 33 -2.29 -0.13 27.04
N SER A 34 -1.34 0.45 27.80
CA SER A 34 -1.43 1.87 28.13
C SER A 34 -1.41 2.71 26.85
N ARG A 35 -2.04 3.89 26.87
CA ARG A 35 -1.98 4.83 25.73
C ARG A 35 -0.54 5.13 25.31
N ASN A 36 0.38 5.30 26.26
CA ASN A 36 1.79 5.57 25.95
C ASN A 36 2.43 4.41 25.18
N THR A 37 2.17 3.16 25.60
CA THR A 37 2.64 1.97 24.90
C THR A 37 1.99 1.84 23.52
N ALA A 38 0.69 2.13 23.39
CA ALA A 38 -0.03 2.13 22.12
C ALA A 38 0.57 3.16 21.13
N HIS A 39 0.90 4.36 21.61
CA HIS A 39 1.62 5.36 20.82
C HIS A 39 3.01 4.89 20.40
N ALA A 40 3.76 4.21 21.29
CA ALA A 40 5.07 3.66 20.95
C ALA A 40 4.97 2.59 19.84
N ILE A 41 3.92 1.75 19.85
CA ILE A 41 3.67 0.78 18.78
C ILE A 41 3.35 1.50 17.46
N ALA A 42 2.48 2.51 17.48
CA ALA A 42 2.18 3.27 16.28
C ALA A 42 3.42 3.99 15.73
N ALA A 43 4.28 4.54 16.59
CA ALA A 43 5.56 5.12 16.20
C ALA A 43 6.52 4.09 15.59
N LEU A 44 6.54 2.85 16.10
CA LEU A 44 7.29 1.75 15.50
C LEU A 44 6.77 1.43 14.10
N VAL A 45 5.44 1.30 13.92
CA VAL A 45 4.82 1.06 12.61
C VAL A 45 5.13 2.20 11.64
N GLU A 46 5.03 3.44 12.10
CA GLU A 46 5.37 4.63 11.30
C GLU A 46 6.86 4.64 10.91
N GLY A 47 7.76 4.32 11.85
CA GLY A 47 9.20 4.22 11.60
C GLY A 47 9.53 3.15 10.56
N LEU A 48 8.98 1.94 10.71
CA LEU A 48 9.14 0.85 9.75
C LEU A 48 8.59 1.22 8.36
N SER A 49 7.47 1.93 8.32
CA SER A 49 6.92 2.46 7.08
C SER A 49 7.91 3.43 6.43
N LYS A 50 8.43 4.43 7.15
CA LYS A 50 9.40 5.41 6.64
C LYS A 50 10.68 4.76 6.13
N ASP A 51 11.25 3.82 6.88
CA ASP A 51 12.45 3.08 6.49
C ASP A 51 12.23 2.23 5.23
N SER A 52 10.98 1.83 4.99
CA SER A 52 10.56 1.12 3.77
C SER A 52 10.15 2.08 2.64
N PHE A 53 10.61 3.35 2.68
CA PHE A 53 10.23 4.43 1.77
C PHE A 53 8.73 4.71 1.77
N GLY A 54 8.07 4.45 2.89
CA GLY A 54 6.67 4.73 3.08
C GLY A 54 6.39 6.11 3.63
N ARG A 55 5.15 6.56 3.46
CA ARG A 55 4.69 7.85 3.99
C ARG A 55 3.27 7.74 4.51
N VAL A 56 2.89 8.66 5.38
CA VAL A 56 1.51 8.84 5.82
C VAL A 56 0.80 9.80 4.86
N ILE A 57 -0.44 9.51 4.47
CA ILE A 57 -1.33 10.49 3.82
C ILE A 57 -1.98 11.33 4.91
N GLU A 58 -1.72 12.64 4.86
CA GLU A 58 -2.31 13.58 5.80
C GLU A 58 -3.77 13.91 5.45
N PRO A 59 -4.65 14.21 6.43
CA PRO A 59 -6.07 14.47 6.19
C PRO A 59 -6.37 15.67 5.27
N ASN A 60 -5.44 16.61 5.17
CA ASN A 60 -5.54 17.78 4.30
C ASN A 60 -5.11 17.49 2.85
N GLU A 61 -4.51 16.34 2.58
CA GLU A 61 -4.21 15.91 1.22
C GLU A 61 -5.52 15.49 0.54
N GLN A 62 -6.09 16.39 -0.26
CA GLN A 62 -7.27 16.12 -1.10
C GLN A 62 -6.90 15.26 -2.32
N ILE A 63 -6.31 14.09 -2.06
CA ILE A 63 -5.95 13.13 -3.08
C ILE A 63 -7.01 12.04 -3.25
N ALA A 64 -8.06 12.01 -2.42
CA ALA A 64 -9.16 11.06 -2.54
C ALA A 64 -9.80 11.12 -3.92
N GLU A 65 -9.70 10.02 -4.66
CA GLU A 65 -10.50 9.79 -5.85
C GLU A 65 -11.95 9.60 -5.43
N LYS A 66 -12.82 10.54 -5.80
CA LYS A 66 -14.25 10.51 -5.47
C LYS A 66 -15.07 9.73 -6.51
N THR A 67 -14.50 8.64 -7.01
CA THR A 67 -15.11 7.86 -8.10
C THR A 67 -15.68 6.57 -7.50
N PRO A 68 -17.01 6.47 -7.32
CA PRO A 68 -17.64 5.21 -6.92
C PRO A 68 -17.24 4.09 -7.88
N PRO A 69 -17.13 2.83 -7.43
CA PRO A 69 -17.53 2.30 -6.12
C PRO A 69 -16.50 2.39 -4.97
N LEU A 70 -15.41 3.15 -5.10
CA LEU A 70 -14.41 3.21 -4.04
C LEU A 70 -14.97 3.87 -2.77
N ASP A 71 -14.69 3.26 -1.62
CA ASP A 71 -14.90 3.93 -0.34
C ASP A 71 -13.84 5.03 -0.13
N HIS A 72 -13.90 5.74 1.00
CA HIS A 72 -12.96 6.84 1.23
C HIS A 72 -11.50 6.37 1.36
N GLU A 73 -11.25 5.18 1.93
CA GLU A 73 -9.90 4.65 2.08
C GLU A 73 -9.33 4.24 0.73
N ASP A 74 -10.09 3.46 -0.03
CA ASP A 74 -9.72 3.03 -1.39
C ASP A 74 -9.56 4.23 -2.33
N GLY A 75 -10.46 5.22 -2.21
CA GLY A 75 -10.37 6.46 -2.97
C GLY A 75 -9.08 7.23 -2.68
N MET A 76 -8.64 7.27 -1.42
CA MET A 76 -7.35 7.87 -1.04
C MET A 76 -6.16 7.12 -1.60
N VAL A 77 -6.17 5.78 -1.54
CA VAL A 77 -5.11 4.94 -2.08
C VAL A 77 -5.03 5.08 -3.61
N TYR A 78 -6.16 4.98 -4.30
CA TYR A 78 -6.21 5.06 -5.75
C TYR A 78 -5.86 6.45 -6.26
N GLY A 79 -6.39 7.49 -5.64
CA GLY A 79 -6.11 8.87 -6.06
C GLY A 79 -4.66 9.27 -5.82
N LEU A 80 -3.98 8.72 -4.80
CA LEU A 80 -2.53 8.82 -4.69
C LEU A 80 -1.81 8.11 -5.84
N CYS A 81 -2.22 6.89 -6.19
CA CYS A 81 -1.64 6.17 -7.33
C CYS A 81 -1.77 6.98 -8.62
N ARG A 82 -2.91 7.65 -8.80
CA ARG A 82 -3.16 8.56 -9.92
C ARG A 82 -2.23 9.76 -9.90
N LEU A 83 -2.09 10.44 -8.76
CA LEU A 83 -1.15 11.55 -8.60
C LEU A 83 0.28 11.12 -8.98
N LEU A 84 0.76 10.00 -8.42
CA LEU A 84 2.09 9.47 -8.71
C LEU A 84 2.28 9.11 -10.19
N SER A 85 1.26 8.52 -10.82
CA SER A 85 1.31 8.16 -12.25
C SER A 85 1.37 9.38 -13.16
N GLY A 86 0.82 10.52 -12.71
CA GLY A 86 0.87 11.79 -13.44
C GLY A 86 2.18 12.56 -13.27
N MET A 87 3.02 12.23 -12.27
CA MET A 87 4.29 12.92 -12.03
C MET A 87 5.37 12.54 -13.05
N ASP A 88 5.41 11.28 -13.50
CA ASP A 88 6.34 10.82 -14.52
C ASP A 88 5.74 9.65 -15.32
N SER A 89 5.42 9.92 -16.58
CA SER A 89 4.76 8.97 -17.49
C SER A 89 5.65 7.78 -17.90
N ARG A 90 6.95 7.79 -17.57
CA ARG A 90 7.86 6.69 -17.86
C ARG A 90 7.73 5.54 -16.87
N PHE A 91 7.07 5.74 -15.74
CA PHE A 91 6.96 4.74 -14.69
C PHE A 91 5.53 4.23 -14.54
N HIS A 92 5.41 2.93 -14.30
CA HIS A 92 4.16 2.31 -13.85
C HIS A 92 4.04 2.44 -12.33
N VAL A 93 2.87 2.85 -11.86
CA VAL A 93 2.53 2.81 -10.44
C VAL A 93 1.83 1.49 -10.14
N TRP A 94 2.38 0.73 -9.20
CA TRP A 94 1.80 -0.54 -8.76
C TRP A 94 1.13 -0.33 -7.40
N CYS A 95 -0.18 -0.56 -7.35
CA CYS A 95 -0.94 -0.67 -6.11
C CYS A 95 -1.09 -2.16 -5.78
N VAL A 96 -0.45 -2.60 -4.70
CA VAL A 96 -0.39 -4.02 -4.33
C VAL A 96 -1.26 -4.25 -3.10
N THR A 97 -2.32 -5.04 -3.22
CA THR A 97 -3.31 -5.25 -2.15
C THR A 97 -3.88 -6.68 -2.16
N PHE A 98 -4.36 -7.18 -1.01
CA PHE A 98 -5.15 -8.42 -0.93
C PHE A 98 -6.65 -8.17 -1.01
N ASP A 99 -7.08 -6.91 -1.09
CA ASP A 99 -8.48 -6.54 -1.19
C ASP A 99 -9.03 -6.90 -2.57
N HIS A 100 -9.89 -7.91 -2.62
CA HIS A 100 -10.44 -8.44 -3.87
C HIS A 100 -11.47 -7.48 -4.46
N ASP A 101 -12.27 -6.81 -3.62
CA ASP A 101 -13.29 -5.87 -4.06
C ASP A 101 -12.61 -4.64 -4.67
N PHE A 102 -11.56 -4.12 -4.04
CA PHE A 102 -10.79 -3.01 -4.59
C PHE A 102 -10.09 -3.38 -5.90
N ILE A 103 -9.51 -4.58 -6.02
CA ILE A 103 -8.93 -5.08 -7.28
C ILE A 103 -9.99 -5.15 -8.38
N ASP A 104 -11.18 -5.65 -8.07
CA ASP A 104 -12.26 -5.77 -9.05
C ASP A 104 -12.81 -4.41 -9.47
N HIS A 105 -12.99 -3.50 -8.50
CA HIS A 105 -13.35 -2.11 -8.78
C HIS A 105 -12.30 -1.41 -9.64
N ALA A 106 -11.01 -1.62 -9.36
CA ALA A 106 -9.90 -1.00 -10.08
C ALA A 106 -9.90 -1.29 -11.60
N LYS A 107 -10.35 -2.49 -12.01
CA LYS A 107 -10.51 -2.85 -13.43
C LYS A 107 -11.45 -1.92 -14.19
N THR A 108 -12.39 -1.28 -13.49
CA THR A 108 -13.33 -0.32 -14.11
C THR A 108 -12.69 1.05 -14.37
N PHE A 109 -11.62 1.39 -13.64
CA PHE A 109 -10.90 2.67 -13.73
C PHE A 109 -9.61 2.60 -14.55
N GLU A 110 -9.09 1.39 -14.79
CA GLU A 110 -7.76 1.11 -15.37
C GLU A 110 -7.47 1.78 -16.73
N ARG A 111 -8.50 2.19 -17.49
CA ARG A 111 -8.28 2.69 -18.86
C ARG A 111 -7.68 4.09 -18.96
N ALA A 112 -7.60 4.85 -17.87
CA ALA A 112 -7.15 6.25 -17.92
C ALA A 112 -5.70 6.47 -17.48
N HIS A 113 -5.06 5.53 -16.78
CA HIS A 113 -3.80 5.79 -16.06
C HIS A 113 -2.79 4.63 -16.14
N CYS A 114 -1.49 4.94 -16.01
CA CYS A 114 -0.40 3.96 -15.92
C CYS A 114 -0.34 3.26 -14.54
N ILE A 115 -1.50 2.94 -13.96
CA ILE A 115 -1.65 2.32 -12.65
C ILE A 115 -2.02 0.84 -12.84
N ARG A 116 -1.42 -0.05 -12.06
CA ARG A 116 -1.79 -1.46 -11.98
C ARG A 116 -2.17 -1.80 -10.55
N VAL A 117 -3.40 -2.28 -10.35
CA VAL A 117 -3.87 -2.75 -9.04
C VAL A 117 -3.90 -4.27 -9.06
N VAL A 118 -3.05 -4.93 -8.26
CA VAL A 118 -2.81 -6.37 -8.36
C VAL A 118 -2.60 -7.04 -7.00
N PRO A 119 -2.85 -8.35 -6.89
CA PRO A 119 -2.47 -9.10 -5.70
C PRO A 119 -0.94 -9.23 -5.58
N PRO A 120 -0.39 -9.39 -4.36
CA PRO A 120 1.06 -9.51 -4.14
C PRO A 120 1.71 -10.63 -4.94
N GLY A 121 1.04 -11.77 -5.11
CA GLY A 121 1.56 -12.90 -5.88
C GLY A 121 1.80 -12.55 -7.35
N GLU A 122 0.94 -11.74 -7.95
CA GLU A 122 1.10 -11.27 -9.33
C GLU A 122 2.24 -10.26 -9.44
N PHE A 123 2.30 -9.29 -8.52
CA PHE A 123 3.39 -8.31 -8.45
C PHE A 123 4.76 -8.99 -8.36
N VAL A 124 4.91 -9.94 -7.43
CA VAL A 124 6.16 -10.69 -7.24
C VAL A 124 6.51 -11.50 -8.48
N SER A 125 5.54 -12.23 -9.04
CA SER A 125 5.74 -13.03 -10.26
C SER A 125 6.20 -12.18 -11.45
N HIS A 126 5.65 -10.97 -11.60
CA HIS A 126 6.04 -10.04 -12.66
C HIS A 126 7.49 -9.59 -12.51
N HIS A 127 7.89 -9.14 -11.33
CA HIS A 127 9.23 -8.60 -11.09
C HIS A 127 10.30 -9.68 -11.06
N GLN A 128 9.98 -10.89 -10.57
CA GLN A 128 10.89 -12.03 -10.67
C GLN A 128 11.20 -12.39 -12.13
N LYS A 129 10.19 -12.39 -13.01
CA LYS A 129 10.41 -12.61 -14.46
C LYS A 129 11.30 -11.54 -15.07
N GLN A 130 11.11 -10.27 -14.71
CA GLN A 130 11.96 -9.18 -15.18
C GLN A 130 13.41 -9.31 -14.69
N MET A 131 13.61 -9.64 -13.41
CA MET A 131 14.94 -9.85 -12.84
C MET A 131 15.68 -10.99 -13.55
N VAL A 132 15.01 -12.13 -13.76
CA VAL A 132 15.61 -13.28 -14.48
C VAL A 132 15.93 -12.91 -15.92
N ALA A 133 15.07 -12.16 -16.61
CA ALA A 133 15.33 -11.69 -17.96
C ALA A 133 16.52 -10.72 -18.03
N ALA A 134 16.62 -9.80 -17.05
CA ALA A 134 17.74 -8.87 -16.93
C ALA A 134 19.06 -9.60 -16.65
N MET A 135 19.07 -10.57 -15.73
CA MET A 135 20.24 -11.39 -15.42
C MET A 135 20.70 -12.21 -16.64
N ARG A 136 19.77 -12.83 -17.38
CA ARG A 136 20.09 -13.56 -18.62
C ARG A 136 20.67 -12.64 -19.69
N SER A 137 20.15 -11.41 -19.80
CA SER A 137 20.66 -10.42 -20.75
C SER A 137 22.05 -9.93 -20.37
N ALA A 138 22.31 -9.73 -19.08
CA ALA A 138 23.62 -9.38 -18.55
C ALA A 138 24.65 -10.51 -18.76
N SER A 139 24.30 -11.77 -18.49
CA SER A 139 25.18 -12.92 -18.74
C SER A 139 25.56 -13.06 -20.22
N ARG A 140 24.61 -12.83 -21.14
CA ARG A 140 24.90 -12.80 -22.59
C ARG A 140 25.82 -11.65 -22.99
N ALA A 141 25.59 -10.45 -22.45
CA ALA A 141 26.44 -9.29 -22.71
C ALA A 141 27.88 -9.47 -22.21
N LEU A 142 28.07 -10.29 -21.17
CA LEU A 142 29.36 -10.63 -20.58
C LEU A 142 30.03 -11.86 -21.23
N GLY A 143 29.46 -12.44 -22.29
CA GLY A 143 30.03 -13.60 -22.99
C GLY A 143 30.03 -14.90 -22.18
N MET A 144 29.29 -14.95 -21.06
CA MET A 144 29.19 -16.12 -20.21
C MET A 144 27.99 -16.96 -20.66
N THR A 145 28.19 -17.84 -21.65
CA THR A 145 27.23 -18.90 -21.98
C THR A 145 27.64 -20.18 -21.26
N SER A 146 26.75 -20.73 -20.44
CA SER A 146 26.82 -22.13 -20.00
C SER A 146 26.55 -23.07 -21.16
#